data_AF-A0A5N7CU81-F1
#
_entry.id   AF-A0A5N7CU81-F1
#
_cell.length_a   1.000
_cell.length_b   1.000
_cell.length_c   1.000
_cell.angle_alpha   90.00
_cell.angle_beta   90.00
_cell.angle_gamma   90.00
#
_symmetry.space_group_name_H-M   'P 1'
#
loop_
_entity.id
_entity.type
_entity.pdbx_description
1 polymer ?
#
loop_
_entity_poly.entity_id
_entity_poly.type
_entity_poly.pdbx_seq_one_letter_code
_entity_poly.pdbx_strand_id
1 'polypeptide(L)'
;MNMPILRHPGNSHSLILHRNLMLINPDLNPSNVFVSDTCEVSCIVNWQHSSILPLLLTAGNPPLFENPDSEPPKGLEKPSLPENYSSLSPEEQSNADELHRRRMLFYMYMVFNGRDNKAHLEALRYPLMSLRQHIVDRAGRQWSGNVITLKGALIRLTEHVLKGTGLRRRYCSSIGGLFWMTQEKMDGSGMNRTKQLWRLTRS
;
A
#
# COMPACT_ATOMS: atom_id res chain seq x y z
N MET A 1 11.62 16.81 20.23
CA MET A 1 10.47 15.91 20.45
C MET A 1 10.73 14.61 19.73
N ASN A 2 11.07 13.55 20.48
CA ASN A 2 11.28 12.21 19.91
C ASN A 2 9.95 11.47 19.88
N MET A 3 9.35 11.35 18.69
CA MET A 3 8.23 10.44 18.47
C MET A 3 8.71 9.00 18.60
N PRO A 4 8.08 8.14 19.42
CA PRO A 4 8.45 6.73 19.48
C PRO A 4 7.97 6.05 18.20
N ILE A 5 8.90 5.81 17.28
CA ILE A 5 8.68 4.90 16.15
C ILE A 5 8.49 3.51 16.76
N LEU A 6 7.30 2.91 16.61
CA LEU A 6 7.07 1.50 16.92
C LEU A 6 8.01 0.67 16.03
N ARG A 7 9.18 0.30 16.58
CA ARG A 7 10.10 -0.63 15.95
C ARG A 7 9.52 -2.04 16.11
N HIS A 8 9.18 -2.67 15.00
CA HIS A 8 9.04 -4.12 14.97
C HIS A 8 10.42 -4.73 15.32
N PRO A 9 10.49 -5.77 16.18
CA PRO A 9 11.76 -6.43 16.46
C PRO A 9 12.35 -6.98 15.16
N GLY A 10 13.66 -6.86 15.03
CA GLY A 10 14.39 -6.81 13.76
C GLY A 10 14.08 -7.91 12.75
N ASN A 11 13.93 -7.47 11.51
CA ASN A 11 14.51 -8.17 10.37
C ASN A 11 15.09 -7.08 9.45
N SER A 12 16.32 -7.21 8.97
CA SER A 12 17.03 -6.21 8.17
C SER A 12 16.21 -5.75 6.95
N HIS A 13 15.36 -6.64 6.44
CA HIS A 13 14.39 -6.40 5.36
C HIS A 13 13.33 -5.33 5.70
N SER A 14 12.86 -5.25 6.94
CA SER A 14 11.89 -4.22 7.37
C SER A 14 12.49 -2.82 7.30
N LEU A 15 13.79 -2.68 7.58
CA LEU A 15 14.47 -1.39 7.52
C LEU A 15 14.60 -0.87 6.09
N ILE A 16 14.86 -1.76 5.11
CA ILE A 16 14.98 -1.38 3.68
C ILE A 16 13.65 -0.83 3.17
N LEU A 17 12.53 -1.49 3.45
CA LEU A 17 11.21 -1.08 2.98
C LEU A 17 10.71 0.24 3.57
N HIS A 18 11.12 0.56 4.80
CA HIS A 18 10.69 1.79 5.49
C HIS A 18 11.70 2.94 5.37
N ARG A 19 12.95 2.68 4.98
CA ARG A 19 14.00 3.70 4.86
C ARG A 19 14.36 4.06 3.42
N ASN A 20 14.10 3.18 2.46
CA ASN A 20 14.29 3.52 1.06
C ASN A 20 13.22 4.51 0.62
N LEU A 21 13.64 5.74 0.35
CA LEU A 21 12.78 6.78 -0.18
C LEU A 21 12.76 6.68 -1.72
N MET A 22 11.56 6.68 -2.27
CA MET A 22 11.31 6.64 -3.71
C MET A 22 10.58 7.93 -4.12
N LEU A 23 11.03 8.54 -5.22
CA LEU A 23 10.27 9.59 -5.89
C LEU A 23 9.20 8.91 -6.76
N ILE A 24 7.93 9.24 -6.55
CA ILE A 24 6.81 8.75 -7.34
C ILE A 24 6.18 9.89 -8.14
N ASN A 25 5.92 9.63 -9.43
CA ASN A 25 5.05 10.47 -10.25
C ASN A 25 3.65 9.83 -10.28
N PRO A 26 2.67 10.35 -9.52
CA PRO A 26 1.32 9.78 -9.48
C PRO A 26 0.55 9.98 -10.79
N ASP A 27 0.96 10.92 -11.65
CA ASP A 27 0.27 11.24 -12.89
C ASP A 27 0.95 10.60 -14.11
N LEU A 28 1.73 9.54 -13.92
CA LEU A 28 2.35 8.83 -15.03
C LEU A 28 1.25 8.18 -15.89
N ASN A 29 0.99 8.76 -17.05
CA ASN A 29 0.01 8.34 -18.04
C ASN A 29 0.62 8.48 -19.46
N PRO A 30 0.01 7.89 -20.51
CA PRO A 30 0.60 7.92 -21.85
C PRO A 30 0.83 9.33 -22.39
N SER A 31 -0.08 10.28 -22.11
CA SER A 31 0.07 11.68 -22.55
C SER A 31 1.24 12.43 -21.87
N ASN A 32 1.78 11.89 -20.78
CA ASN A 32 2.90 12.46 -20.04
C ASN A 32 4.25 11.80 -20.38
N VAL A 33 4.28 10.85 -21.33
CA VAL A 33 5.49 10.16 -21.80
C VAL A 33 5.71 10.48 -23.27
N PHE A 34 6.81 11.16 -23.57
CA PHE A 34 7.22 11.46 -24.93
C PHE A 34 8.20 10.43 -25.44
N VAL A 35 8.01 10.02 -26.69
CA VAL A 35 8.80 8.98 -27.35
C VAL A 35 9.35 9.57 -28.65
N SER A 36 10.60 9.28 -28.97
CA SER A 36 11.26 9.66 -30.23
C SER A 36 10.78 8.80 -31.40
N ASP A 37 11.15 9.20 -32.62
CA ASP A 37 10.92 8.40 -33.83
C ASP A 37 11.63 7.03 -33.80
N THR A 38 12.65 6.87 -32.93
CA THR A 38 13.37 5.62 -32.68
C THR A 38 12.71 4.73 -31.61
N CYS A 39 11.51 5.08 -31.15
CA CYS A 39 10.77 4.40 -30.07
C CYS A 39 11.48 4.46 -28.70
N GLU A 40 12.32 5.46 -28.45
CA GLU A 40 12.98 5.67 -27.16
C GLU A 40 12.25 6.74 -26.34
N VAL A 41 12.15 6.55 -25.03
CA VAL A 41 11.55 7.56 -24.14
C VAL A 41 12.45 8.79 -24.10
N SER A 42 11.98 9.90 -24.66
CA SER A 42 12.73 11.16 -24.73
C SER A 42 12.48 12.04 -23.51
N CYS A 43 11.27 12.03 -22.96
CA CYS A 43 10.90 12.83 -21.80
C CYS A 43 9.72 12.25 -21.03
N ILE A 44 9.72 12.47 -19.70
CA ILE A 44 8.55 12.26 -18.83
C ILE A 44 8.24 13.60 -18.17
N VAL A 45 7.01 14.08 -18.30
CA VAL A 45 6.57 15.38 -17.78
C VAL A 45 5.55 15.25 -16.64
N ASN A 46 5.00 16.40 -16.23
CA ASN A 46 3.95 16.51 -15.24
C ASN A 46 4.34 15.96 -13.85
N TRP A 47 5.53 16.37 -13.37
CA TRP A 47 6.05 15.98 -12.05
C TRP A 47 5.49 16.81 -10.88
N GLN A 48 4.56 17.74 -11.12
CA GLN A 48 4.09 18.71 -10.14
C GLN A 48 3.39 18.11 -8.91
N HIS A 49 2.88 16.88 -9.01
CA HIS A 49 2.27 16.14 -7.90
C HIS A 49 3.19 15.05 -7.34
N SER A 50 4.47 15.06 -7.70
CA SER A 50 5.40 14.03 -7.26
C SER A 50 5.68 14.13 -5.78
N SER A 51 5.87 12.97 -5.14
CA SER A 51 6.18 12.89 -3.71
C SER A 51 7.33 11.94 -3.47
N ILE A 52 8.06 12.19 -2.37
CA ILE A 52 9.10 11.28 -1.88
C ILE A 52 8.51 10.52 -0.71
N LEU A 53 8.37 9.21 -0.87
CA LEU A 53 7.73 8.34 0.11
C LEU A 53 8.57 7.08 0.35
N PRO A 54 8.49 6.46 1.53
CA PRO A 54 9.06 5.13 1.74
C PRO A 54 8.55 4.13 0.71
N LEU A 55 9.41 3.20 0.27
CA LEU A 55 9.09 2.16 -0.71
C LEU A 55 7.81 1.39 -0.38
N LEU A 56 7.56 1.10 0.91
CA LEU A 56 6.33 0.43 1.33
C LEU A 56 5.05 1.21 0.97
N LEU A 57 5.12 2.54 0.89
CA LEU A 57 4.00 3.39 0.52
C LEU A 57 3.87 3.57 -0.99
N THR A 58 4.95 3.43 -1.75
CA THR A 58 4.95 3.57 -3.22
C THR A 58 4.83 2.25 -3.96
N ALA A 59 4.98 1.11 -3.28
CA ALA A 59 4.91 -0.21 -3.90
C ALA A 59 3.51 -0.48 -4.48
N GLY A 60 3.46 -1.07 -5.67
CA GLY A 60 2.25 -1.16 -6.47
C GLY A 60 2.50 -0.76 -7.92
N ASN A 61 1.45 -0.79 -8.70
CA ASN A 61 1.50 -0.44 -10.10
C ASN A 61 1.08 1.02 -10.27
N PRO A 62 1.91 1.86 -10.93
CA PRO A 62 1.48 3.20 -11.34
C PRO A 62 0.26 3.13 -12.26
N PRO A 63 -0.55 4.21 -12.37
CA PRO A 63 -1.76 4.22 -13.21
C PRO A 63 -1.55 3.75 -14.66
N LEU A 64 -0.43 4.11 -15.29
CA LEU A 64 -0.06 3.65 -16.63
C LEU A 64 0.05 2.12 -16.75
N PHE A 65 0.39 1.43 -15.66
CA PHE A 65 0.64 -0.01 -15.60
C PHE A 65 -0.36 -0.73 -14.69
N GLU A 66 -1.48 -0.11 -14.35
CA GLU A 66 -2.55 -0.73 -13.57
C GLU A 66 -3.20 -1.88 -14.35
N ASN A 67 -3.65 -2.90 -13.60
CA ASN A 67 -4.41 -3.99 -14.19
C ASN A 67 -5.77 -3.46 -14.66
N PRO A 68 -6.11 -3.57 -15.96
CA PRO A 68 -7.43 -3.13 -16.43
C PRO A 68 -8.57 -4.07 -16.01
N ASP A 69 -8.25 -5.30 -15.58
CA ASP A 69 -9.25 -6.31 -15.22
C ASP A 69 -9.69 -6.20 -13.75
N SER A 70 -10.91 -6.66 -13.46
CA SER A 70 -11.47 -6.66 -12.10
C SER A 70 -10.65 -7.48 -11.11
N GLU A 71 -10.00 -8.54 -11.59
CA GLU A 71 -9.12 -9.39 -10.81
C GLU A 71 -7.75 -9.48 -11.48
N PRO A 72 -6.65 -9.48 -10.70
CA PRO A 72 -5.33 -9.73 -11.23
C PRO A 72 -5.21 -11.17 -11.77
N PRO A 73 -4.47 -11.38 -12.87
CA PRO A 73 -4.26 -12.72 -13.40
C PRO A 73 -3.55 -13.60 -12.36
N LYS A 74 -3.91 -14.90 -12.32
CA LYS A 74 -3.35 -15.87 -11.37
C LYS A 74 -1.85 -16.13 -11.61
N GLY A 75 -1.35 -15.81 -12.79
CA GLY A 75 0.04 -15.97 -13.19
C GLY A 75 0.52 -14.85 -14.10
N LEU A 76 1.76 -14.98 -14.57
CA LEU A 76 2.37 -14.07 -15.54
C LEU A 76 2.24 -14.66 -16.95
N GLU A 77 1.00 -14.85 -17.38
CA GLU A 77 0.69 -15.28 -18.74
C GLU A 77 0.70 -14.06 -19.68
N LYS A 78 1.31 -14.23 -20.85
CA LYS A 78 1.35 -13.16 -21.85
C LYS A 78 -0.07 -12.91 -22.37
N PRO A 79 -0.58 -11.66 -22.32
CA PRO A 79 -1.89 -11.36 -22.87
C PRO A 79 -1.96 -11.64 -24.37
N SER A 80 -3.10 -12.14 -24.84
CA SER A 80 -3.43 -12.29 -26.25
C SER A 80 -4.69 -11.48 -26.60
N LEU A 81 -4.90 -11.26 -27.90
CA LEU A 81 -6.19 -10.80 -28.40
C LEU A 81 -7.23 -11.94 -28.27
N PRO A 82 -8.54 -11.61 -28.27
CA PRO A 82 -9.58 -12.63 -28.25
C PRO A 82 -9.56 -13.46 -29.54
N GLU A 83 -9.90 -14.75 -29.45
CA GLU A 83 -9.84 -15.69 -30.58
C GLU A 83 -10.73 -15.26 -31.75
N ASN A 84 -11.85 -14.59 -31.45
CA ASN A 84 -12.81 -14.09 -32.44
C ASN A 84 -12.48 -12.68 -32.96
N TYR A 85 -11.29 -12.14 -32.72
CA TYR A 85 -10.91 -10.76 -33.07
C TYR A 85 -11.20 -10.40 -34.53
N SER A 86 -10.87 -11.28 -35.48
CA SER A 86 -11.08 -11.05 -36.91
C SER A 86 -12.55 -10.93 -37.33
N SER A 87 -13.47 -11.40 -36.49
CA SER A 87 -14.92 -11.34 -36.72
C SER A 87 -15.59 -10.13 -36.05
N LEU A 88 -14.86 -9.36 -35.24
CA LEU A 88 -15.37 -8.19 -34.54
C LEU A 88 -15.58 -7.01 -35.50
N SER A 89 -16.53 -6.13 -35.17
CA SER A 89 -16.68 -4.84 -35.83
C SER A 89 -15.45 -3.93 -35.60
N PRO A 90 -15.21 -2.90 -36.43
CA PRO A 90 -14.08 -1.99 -36.24
C PRO A 90 -14.04 -1.31 -34.86
N GLU A 91 -15.20 -0.99 -34.28
CA GLU A 91 -15.30 -0.40 -32.95
C GLU A 91 -14.91 -1.41 -31.86
N GLU A 92 -15.39 -2.65 -31.96
CA GLU A 92 -15.04 -3.73 -31.03
C GLU A 92 -13.56 -4.12 -31.15
N GLN A 93 -12.98 -4.10 -32.36
CA GLN A 93 -11.56 -4.28 -32.57
C GLN A 93 -10.74 -3.19 -31.87
N SER A 94 -11.12 -1.92 -32.03
CA SER A 94 -10.46 -0.80 -31.34
C SER A 94 -10.52 -0.95 -29.81
N ASN A 95 -11.64 -1.40 -29.27
CA ASN A 95 -11.77 -1.65 -27.84
C ASN A 95 -10.92 -2.84 -27.38
N ALA A 96 -10.87 -3.92 -28.16
CA ALA A 96 -10.04 -5.09 -27.89
C ALA A 96 -8.54 -4.74 -27.95
N ASP A 97 -8.13 -3.90 -28.89
CA ASP A 97 -6.76 -3.40 -29.02
C ASP A 97 -6.34 -2.56 -27.81
N GLU A 98 -7.19 -1.62 -27.39
CA GLU A 98 -6.90 -0.78 -26.22
C GLU A 98 -6.82 -1.61 -24.93
N LEU A 99 -7.74 -2.56 -24.75
CA LEU A 99 -7.69 -3.48 -23.62
C LEU A 99 -6.43 -4.36 -23.66
N HIS A 100 -6.09 -4.90 -24.82
CA HIS A 100 -4.87 -5.70 -25.01
C HIS A 100 -3.62 -4.89 -24.71
N ARG A 101 -3.55 -3.63 -25.19
CA ARG A 101 -2.45 -2.70 -24.90
C ARG A 101 -2.29 -2.46 -23.39
N ARG A 102 -3.37 -2.20 -22.67
CA ARG A 102 -3.35 -2.01 -21.21
C ARG A 102 -2.89 -3.27 -20.46
N ARG A 103 -3.41 -4.44 -20.83
CA ARG A 103 -2.97 -5.73 -20.28
C ARG A 103 -1.49 -6.00 -20.56
N MET A 104 -1.01 -5.68 -21.77
CA MET A 104 0.40 -5.85 -22.16
C MET A 104 1.31 -4.94 -21.34
N LEU A 105 0.93 -3.69 -21.09
CA LEU A 105 1.69 -2.77 -20.23
C LEU A 105 1.78 -3.28 -18.79
N PHE A 106 0.66 -3.71 -18.20
CA PHE A 106 0.63 -4.36 -16.89
C PHE A 106 1.56 -5.58 -16.85
N TYR A 107 1.44 -6.48 -17.84
CA TYR A 107 2.25 -7.69 -17.95
C TYR A 107 3.75 -7.37 -18.01
N MET A 108 4.16 -6.48 -18.91
CA MET A 108 5.56 -6.08 -19.06
C MET A 108 6.09 -5.44 -17.77
N TYR A 109 5.32 -4.55 -17.15
CA TYR A 109 5.69 -3.93 -15.88
C TYR A 109 5.95 -4.99 -14.80
N MET A 110 5.07 -5.99 -14.69
CA MET A 110 5.21 -7.08 -13.72
C MET A 110 6.42 -7.98 -14.02
N VAL A 111 6.68 -8.31 -15.29
CA VAL A 111 7.84 -9.13 -15.69
C VAL A 111 9.15 -8.40 -15.39
N PHE A 112 9.30 -7.14 -15.80
CA PHE A 112 10.53 -6.39 -15.58
C PHE A 112 10.74 -6.04 -14.10
N ASN A 113 9.70 -5.63 -13.36
CA ASN A 113 9.84 -5.44 -11.90
C ASN A 113 10.16 -6.75 -11.19
N GLY A 114 9.57 -7.86 -11.65
CA GLY A 114 9.85 -9.21 -11.15
C GLY A 114 11.31 -9.62 -11.30
N ARG A 115 11.92 -9.23 -12.42
CA ARG A 115 13.31 -9.54 -12.74
C ARG A 115 14.30 -8.60 -12.03
N ASP A 116 14.07 -7.30 -12.15
CA ASP A 116 15.08 -6.28 -11.88
C ASP A 116 14.84 -5.52 -10.56
N ASN A 117 13.62 -5.54 -10.01
CA ASN A 117 13.24 -4.76 -8.83
C ASN A 117 12.82 -5.61 -7.62
N LYS A 118 13.78 -6.39 -7.11
CA LYS A 118 13.55 -7.30 -5.96
C LYS A 118 12.98 -6.61 -4.73
N ALA A 119 13.43 -5.39 -4.43
CA ALA A 119 12.96 -4.62 -3.29
C ALA A 119 11.47 -4.27 -3.42
N HIS A 120 11.01 -3.93 -4.62
CA HIS A 120 9.59 -3.68 -4.88
C HIS A 120 8.75 -4.95 -4.71
N LEU A 121 9.22 -6.11 -5.18
CA LEU A 121 8.54 -7.38 -4.95
C LEU A 121 8.44 -7.75 -3.47
N GLU A 122 9.49 -7.49 -2.70
CA GLU A 122 9.46 -7.67 -1.24
C GLU A 122 8.43 -6.74 -0.58
N ALA A 123 8.34 -5.49 -1.04
CA ALA A 123 7.35 -4.54 -0.57
C ALA A 123 5.92 -5.01 -0.86
N LEU A 124 5.64 -5.52 -2.07
CA LEU A 124 4.34 -6.07 -2.45
C LEU A 124 3.91 -7.26 -1.58
N ARG A 125 4.88 -8.05 -1.11
CA ARG A 125 4.64 -9.19 -0.20
C ARG A 125 4.52 -8.78 1.27
N TYR A 126 4.72 -7.50 1.58
CA TYR A 126 4.75 -7.05 2.95
C TYR A 126 3.36 -7.15 3.61
N PRO A 127 3.26 -7.75 4.82
CA PRO A 127 1.97 -7.91 5.49
C PRO A 127 1.25 -6.57 5.69
N LEU A 128 -0.03 -6.53 5.32
CA LEU A 128 -0.89 -5.35 5.48
C LEU A 128 -0.40 -4.12 4.71
N MET A 129 0.42 -4.28 3.66
CA MET A 129 0.90 -3.16 2.82
C MET A 129 -0.27 -2.27 2.37
N SER A 130 -1.28 -2.86 1.74
CA SER A 130 -2.45 -2.13 1.23
C SER A 130 -3.21 -1.38 2.33
N LEU A 131 -3.34 -1.99 3.52
CA LEU A 131 -3.97 -1.33 4.67
C LEU A 131 -3.13 -0.15 5.20
N ARG A 132 -1.79 -0.29 5.23
CA ARG A 132 -0.89 0.78 5.65
C ARG A 132 -0.92 1.95 4.66
N GLN A 133 -0.82 1.67 3.36
CA GLN A 133 -0.99 2.65 2.30
C GLN A 133 -2.32 3.38 2.40
N HIS A 134 -3.41 2.61 2.58
CA HIS A 134 -4.75 3.17 2.71
C HIS A 134 -4.88 4.11 3.91
N ILE A 135 -4.29 3.78 5.06
CA ILE A 135 -4.33 4.67 6.23
C ILE A 135 -3.57 5.96 5.97
N VAL A 136 -2.39 5.89 5.38
CA VAL A 136 -1.59 7.09 5.07
C VAL A 136 -2.30 7.97 4.05
N ASP A 137 -2.84 7.39 2.97
CA ASP A 137 -3.65 8.09 1.98
C ASP A 137 -4.84 8.82 2.64
N ARG A 138 -5.61 8.12 3.49
CA ARG A 138 -6.78 8.70 4.16
C ARG A 138 -6.41 9.74 5.21
N ALA A 139 -5.28 9.57 5.88
CA ALA A 139 -4.75 10.57 6.81
C ALA A 139 -4.26 11.83 6.09
N GLY A 140 -3.78 11.71 4.84
CA GLY A 140 -3.36 12.85 4.00
C GLY A 140 -4.52 13.67 3.44
N ARG A 141 -5.71 13.08 3.26
CA ARG A 141 -6.90 13.73 2.70
C ARG A 141 -7.79 14.40 3.77
N GLN A 142 -7.21 15.08 4.75
CA GLN A 142 -7.96 15.64 5.90
C GLN A 142 -9.06 16.62 5.48
N TRP A 143 -8.83 17.37 4.40
CA TRP A 143 -9.79 18.32 3.84
C TRP A 143 -10.98 17.68 3.11
N SER A 144 -10.97 16.37 2.87
CA SER A 144 -12.06 15.68 2.16
C SER A 144 -13.32 15.46 3.02
N GLY A 145 -13.29 15.82 4.31
CA GLY A 145 -14.42 15.72 5.24
C GLY A 145 -14.83 14.29 5.63
N ASN A 146 -14.27 13.25 4.99
CA ASN A 146 -14.64 11.85 5.24
C ASN A 146 -13.72 11.18 6.27
N VAL A 147 -13.99 11.44 7.55
CA VAL A 147 -13.29 10.80 8.69
C VAL A 147 -13.71 9.33 8.88
N ILE A 148 -14.86 8.93 8.33
CA ILE A 148 -15.41 7.58 8.50
C ILE A 148 -14.50 6.52 7.85
N THR A 149 -14.00 6.77 6.64
CA THR A 149 -13.08 5.84 5.98
C THR A 149 -11.77 5.69 6.75
N LEU A 150 -11.20 6.78 7.28
CA LEU A 150 -9.99 6.73 8.11
C LEU A 150 -10.24 5.95 9.41
N LYS A 151 -11.36 6.20 10.10
CA LYS A 151 -11.75 5.45 11.30
C LYS A 151 -11.87 3.95 11.02
N GLY A 152 -12.53 3.57 9.93
CA GLY A 152 -12.65 2.17 9.51
C GLY A 152 -11.29 1.53 9.26
N ALA A 153 -10.38 2.23 8.58
CA ALA A 153 -9.03 1.75 8.32
C ALA A 153 -8.22 1.53 9.63
N LEU A 154 -8.30 2.47 10.57
CA LEU A 154 -7.65 2.38 11.88
C LEU A 154 -8.19 1.23 12.74
N ILE A 155 -9.50 0.98 12.70
CA ILE A 155 -10.11 -0.16 13.39
C ILE A 155 -9.54 -1.48 12.83
N ARG A 156 -9.51 -1.65 11.50
CA ARG A 156 -8.97 -2.87 10.86
C ARG A 156 -7.50 -3.11 11.19
N LEU A 157 -6.70 -2.03 11.27
CA LEU A 157 -5.30 -2.12 11.67
C LEU A 157 -5.19 -2.55 13.14
N THR A 158 -5.96 -1.94 14.03
CA THR A 158 -5.96 -2.26 15.46
C THR A 158 -6.37 -3.72 15.68
N GLU A 159 -7.40 -4.21 14.98
CA GLU A 159 -7.79 -5.61 15.07
C GLU A 159 -6.69 -6.57 14.61
N HIS A 160 -5.96 -6.25 13.54
CA HIS A 160 -4.83 -7.07 13.10
C HIS A 160 -3.68 -7.07 14.09
N VAL A 161 -3.32 -5.90 14.61
CA VAL A 161 -2.26 -5.78 15.63
C VAL A 161 -2.64 -6.58 16.87
N LEU A 162 -3.87 -6.42 17.38
CA LEU A 162 -4.35 -7.14 18.56
C LEU A 162 -4.43 -8.66 18.36
N LYS A 163 -4.82 -9.13 17.16
CA LYS A 163 -4.82 -10.56 16.80
C LYS A 163 -3.39 -11.12 16.72
N GLY A 164 -2.44 -10.35 16.16
CA GLY A 164 -1.04 -10.78 16.01
C GLY A 164 -0.21 -10.76 17.30
N THR A 165 -0.58 -9.93 18.28
CA THR A 165 0.14 -9.82 19.56
C THR A 165 -0.42 -10.69 20.68
N GLY A 166 -1.43 -11.54 20.41
CA GLY A 166 -2.12 -12.34 21.43
C GLY A 166 -2.92 -11.51 22.45
N LEU A 167 -3.06 -10.19 22.24
CA LEU A 167 -3.84 -9.31 23.10
C LEU A 167 -5.32 -9.41 22.72
N ARG A 168 -6.06 -10.31 23.40
CA ARG A 168 -7.53 -10.35 23.33
C ARG A 168 -8.12 -8.97 23.65
N ARG A 169 -9.18 -8.59 22.92
CA ARG A 169 -9.99 -7.37 23.12
C ARG A 169 -10.19 -7.12 24.62
N ARG A 170 -9.46 -6.16 25.20
CA ARG A 170 -9.89 -5.53 26.44
C ARG A 170 -10.89 -4.47 26.04
N TYR A 171 -12.17 -4.79 26.19
CA TYR A 171 -13.24 -3.80 26.14
C TYR A 171 -12.87 -2.65 27.09
N CYS A 172 -12.61 -1.47 26.52
CA CYS A 172 -12.47 -0.24 27.26
C CYS A 172 -13.88 0.34 27.38
N SER A 173 -14.60 0.01 28.45
CA SER A 173 -15.81 0.75 28.82
C SER A 173 -15.36 2.04 29.50
N SER A 174 -15.35 3.14 28.75
CA SER A 174 -15.16 4.46 29.33
C SER A 174 -16.46 4.90 30.02
N ILE A 175 -16.46 4.91 31.35
CA ILE A 175 -17.30 5.83 32.12
C ILE A 175 -16.34 6.65 32.99
N GLY A 176 -16.23 7.96 32.70
CA GLY A 176 -15.69 8.92 33.66
C GLY A 176 -14.18 9.23 33.66
N GLY A 177 -13.43 9.01 32.56
CA GLY A 177 -12.08 9.58 32.42
C GLY A 177 -10.98 9.04 33.33
N LEU A 178 -11.24 7.97 34.09
CA LEU A 178 -10.22 7.15 34.76
C LEU A 178 -10.01 5.86 33.96
N PHE A 179 -8.75 5.51 33.68
CA PHE A 179 -8.41 4.26 33.00
C PHE A 179 -7.56 3.36 33.88
N TRP A 180 -7.97 2.10 33.97
CA TRP A 180 -7.19 1.04 34.62
C TRP A 180 -6.35 0.33 33.58
N MET A 181 -5.02 0.41 33.70
CA MET A 181 -4.10 -0.34 32.85
C MET A 181 -3.49 -1.48 33.67
N THR A 182 -3.75 -2.73 33.24
CA THR A 182 -3.05 -3.89 33.79
C THR A 182 -1.80 -4.15 32.96
N GLN A 183 -0.65 -3.96 33.58
CA GLN A 183 0.65 -4.27 33.01
C GLN A 183 1.04 -5.68 33.46
N GLU A 184 1.32 -6.55 32.50
CA GLU A 184 1.82 -7.91 32.76
C GLU A 184 3.29 -7.93 32.33
N LYS A 185 4.19 -8.25 33.26
CA LYS A 185 5.61 -8.44 32.99
C LYS A 185 5.94 -9.91 33.24
N MET A 186 6.57 -10.56 32.27
CA MET A 186 7.26 -11.82 32.53
C MET A 186 8.65 -11.52 33.06
N ASP A 187 8.97 -12.07 34.23
CA ASP A 187 10.34 -12.17 34.75
C ASP A 187 10.73 -13.65 34.87
N GLY A 188 11.98 -13.92 35.25
CA GLY A 188 12.52 -15.28 35.37
C GLY A 188 11.79 -16.17 36.41
N SER A 189 10.77 -15.68 37.10
CA SER A 189 9.95 -16.41 38.07
C SER A 189 8.48 -16.61 37.63
N GLY A 190 8.06 -16.04 36.51
CA GLY A 190 6.72 -16.20 35.94
C GLY A 190 6.03 -14.89 35.58
N MET A 191 4.72 -14.96 35.30
CA MET A 191 3.92 -13.80 34.87
C MET A 191 3.44 -12.99 36.09
N ASN A 192 4.01 -11.80 36.29
CA ASN A 192 3.60 -10.88 37.33
C ASN A 192 2.59 -9.85 36.79
N ARG A 193 1.49 -9.65 37.53
CA ARG A 193 0.36 -8.80 37.13
C ARG A 193 0.21 -7.61 38.06
N THR A 194 0.36 -6.39 37.54
CA THR A 194 0.21 -5.16 38.32
C THR A 194 -0.83 -4.25 37.68
N LYS A 195 -1.81 -3.78 38.49
CA LYS A 195 -2.83 -2.81 38.03
C LYS A 195 -2.43 -1.41 38.47
N GLN A 196 -2.38 -0.49 37.51
CA GLN A 196 -2.11 0.93 37.78
C GLN A 196 -3.26 1.81 37.26
N LEU A 197 -3.61 2.83 38.05
CA LEU A 197 -4.66 3.80 37.75
C LEU A 197 -4.05 5.03 37.08
N TRP A 198 -4.54 5.40 35.90
CA TRP A 198 -4.10 6.59 35.17
C TRP A 198 -5.26 7.57 34.97
N ARG A 199 -5.01 8.87 35.22
CA ARG A 199 -5.92 10.00 34.94
C ARG A 199 -5.40 10.78 33.73
N LEU A 200 -6.24 10.98 32.72
CA LEU A 200 -5.96 11.89 31.62
C LEU A 200 -6.38 13.31 32.03
N THR A 201 -5.41 14.19 32.30
CA THR A 201 -5.66 15.64 32.37
C THR A 201 -5.59 16.21 30.96
N ARG A 202 -6.64 16.90 30.51
CA ARG A 202 -6.62 17.68 29.26
C ARG A 202 -5.81 18.95 29.52
N SER A 203 -4.79 19.22 28.69
CA SER A 203 -4.17 20.54 28.51
C SER A 203 -4.91 21.31 27.44
#